data_AF-A0A382YW53-F1
#
_entry.id   AF-A0A382YW53-F1
#
_cell.length_a   1.000
_cell.length_b   1.000
_cell.length_c   1.000
_cell.angle_alpha   90.00
_cell.angle_beta   90.00
_cell.angle_gamma   90.00
#
_symmetry.space_group_name_H-M   'P 1'
#
loop_
_entity.id
_entity.type
_entity.pdbx_description
1 polymer ?
#
loop_
_entity_poly.entity_id
_entity_poly.type
_entity_poly.pdbx_seq_one_letter_code
_entity_poly.pdbx_strand_id
1 'polypeptide(L)'
;MDVVRNKISNRLGIGKENFDIAFKKARKTIKAQLGDVASSHSRLLYFQKMFENIGLKSQALLSLDLEQTYWRIFLKNAILFDGVKDFLDDIRILGIPMVIVTDLTAQIQFKKVIYFNLDNYFDFIVTSEESGFDKPHPSSFEL
;
A
#
# COMPACT_ATOMS: atom_id res chain seq x y z
N MET A 1 -3.14 9.87 -7.71
CA MET A 1 -2.53 9.24 -8.90
C MET A 1 -1.98 10.26 -9.88
N ASP A 2 -2.43 11.52 -9.87
CA ASP A 2 -2.06 12.51 -10.89
C ASP A 2 -0.58 12.88 -10.93
N VAL A 3 0.08 12.92 -9.78
CA VAL A 3 1.54 13.15 -9.72
C VAL A 3 2.31 12.03 -10.44
N VAL A 4 1.89 10.77 -10.26
CA VAL A 4 2.48 9.60 -10.95
C VAL A 4 2.22 9.69 -12.46
N ARG A 5 0.98 10.02 -12.85
CA ARG A 5 0.60 10.21 -14.27
C ARG A 5 1.45 11.28 -14.95
N ASN A 6 1.55 12.46 -14.33
CA ASN A 6 2.34 13.57 -14.88
C ASN A 6 3.82 13.18 -15.02
N LYS A 7 4.36 12.49 -14.02
CA LYS A 7 5.76 12.03 -14.04
C LYS A 7 6.04 11.07 -15.19
N ILE A 8 5.14 10.13 -15.45
CA ILE A 8 5.27 9.19 -16.58
C ILE A 8 5.08 9.88 -17.92
N SER A 9 4.08 10.76 -18.01
CA SER A 9 3.82 11.50 -19.24
C SER A 9 5.02 12.36 -19.65
N ASN A 10 5.63 13.04 -18.69
CA ASN A 10 6.81 13.87 -18.94
C ASN A 10 8.08 13.07 -19.27
N ARG A 11 8.28 11.90 -18.65
CA ARG A 11 9.51 11.10 -18.84
C ARG A 11 9.47 10.21 -20.08
N LEU A 12 8.32 9.63 -20.41
CA LEU A 12 8.20 8.60 -21.44
C LEU A 12 7.30 9.01 -22.61
N GLY A 13 6.71 10.21 -22.59
CA GLY A 13 5.77 10.66 -23.63
C GLY A 13 4.46 9.88 -23.65
N ILE A 14 4.17 9.08 -22.62
CA ILE A 14 2.93 8.29 -22.54
C ILE A 14 1.78 9.23 -22.14
N GLY A 15 0.75 9.31 -22.98
CA GLY A 15 -0.47 10.05 -22.64
C GLY A 15 -1.12 9.52 -21.35
N LYS A 16 -1.72 10.41 -20.55
CA LYS A 16 -2.31 10.06 -19.24
C LYS A 16 -3.36 8.94 -19.34
N GLU A 17 -4.16 8.95 -20.40
CA GLU A 17 -5.19 7.93 -20.67
C GLU A 17 -4.55 6.56 -20.95
N ASN A 18 -3.52 6.52 -21.79
CA ASN A 18 -2.78 5.29 -22.09
C ASN A 18 -2.12 4.72 -20.82
N PHE A 19 -1.59 5.58 -19.96
CA PHE A 19 -1.09 5.17 -18.65
C PHE A 19 -2.21 4.55 -17.80
N ASP A 20 -3.38 5.18 -17.70
CA ASP A 20 -4.48 4.66 -16.87
C ASP A 20 -4.99 3.31 -17.38
N ILE A 21 -5.09 3.13 -18.71
CA ILE A 21 -5.46 1.86 -19.33
C ILE A 21 -4.42 0.78 -19.00
N ALA A 22 -3.13 1.07 -19.21
CA ALA A 22 -2.05 0.13 -18.96
C ALA A 22 -1.93 -0.25 -17.48
N PHE A 23 -2.03 0.73 -16.58
CA PHE A 23 -1.98 0.52 -15.13
C PHE A 23 -3.18 -0.32 -14.64
N LYS A 24 -4.40 -0.01 -15.10
CA LYS A 24 -5.59 -0.81 -14.77
C LYS A 24 -5.45 -2.26 -15.24
N LYS A 25 -4.95 -2.47 -16.46
CA LYS A 25 -4.67 -3.82 -16.99
C LYS A 25 -3.65 -4.55 -16.12
N ALA A 26 -2.53 -3.91 -15.81
CA ALA A 26 -1.48 -4.50 -14.97
C ALA A 26 -1.98 -4.86 -13.56
N ARG A 27 -2.75 -3.97 -12.92
CA ARG A 27 -3.39 -4.24 -11.62
C ARG A 27 -4.30 -5.47 -11.68
N LYS A 28 -5.13 -5.58 -12.72
CA LYS A 28 -6.02 -6.74 -12.91
C LYS A 28 -5.22 -8.02 -13.10
N THR A 29 -4.16 -8.00 -13.90
CA THR A 29 -3.27 -9.15 -14.10
C THR A 29 -2.63 -9.61 -12.80
N ILE A 30 -2.05 -8.69 -12.02
CA ILE A 30 -1.38 -9.05 -10.76
C ILE A 30 -2.38 -9.61 -9.73
N LYS A 31 -3.57 -9.01 -9.61
CA LYS A 31 -4.60 -9.55 -8.71
C LYS A 31 -5.06 -10.95 -9.11
N ALA A 32 -5.28 -11.19 -10.40
CA ALA A 32 -5.66 -12.51 -10.89
C ALA A 32 -4.55 -13.56 -10.69
N GLN A 33 -3.28 -13.16 -10.80
CA GLN A 33 -2.14 -14.05 -10.66
C GLN A 33 -1.85 -14.43 -9.20
N LEU A 34 -1.95 -13.47 -8.28
CA LEU A 34 -1.53 -13.67 -6.88
C LEU A 34 -2.69 -14.07 -5.96
N GLY A 35 -3.94 -13.81 -6.34
CA GLY A 35 -5.09 -14.03 -5.45
C GLY A 35 -5.10 -13.08 -4.25
N ASP A 36 -5.66 -13.54 -3.14
CA ASP A 36 -5.94 -12.73 -1.95
C ASP A 36 -4.78 -12.78 -0.93
N VAL A 37 -3.61 -12.33 -1.37
CA VAL A 37 -2.40 -12.19 -0.56
C VAL A 37 -1.89 -10.76 -0.57
N ALA A 38 -1.10 -10.36 0.43
CA ALA A 38 -0.57 -9.00 0.59
C ALA A 38 0.12 -8.46 -0.67
N SER A 39 0.93 -9.27 -1.35
CA SER A 39 1.65 -8.88 -2.56
C SER A 39 0.71 -8.55 -3.74
N SER A 40 -0.52 -9.04 -3.74
CA SER A 40 -1.54 -8.71 -4.74
C SER A 40 -1.88 -7.21 -4.78
N HIS A 41 -1.59 -6.47 -3.71
CA HIS A 41 -1.83 -5.04 -3.57
C HIS A 41 -0.59 -4.17 -3.82
N SER A 42 0.54 -4.79 -4.20
CA SER A 42 1.81 -4.11 -4.42
C SER A 42 1.76 -3.16 -5.63
N ARG A 43 1.92 -1.86 -5.37
CA ARG A 43 2.02 -0.84 -6.42
C ARG A 43 3.28 -1.01 -7.26
N LEU A 44 4.36 -1.51 -6.66
CA LEU A 44 5.59 -1.85 -7.36
C LEU A 44 5.31 -2.88 -8.47
N LEU A 45 4.61 -3.97 -8.13
CA LEU A 45 4.23 -5.00 -9.11
C LEU A 45 3.30 -4.46 -10.18
N TYR A 46 2.39 -3.54 -9.83
CA TYR A 46 1.51 -2.90 -10.80
C TYR A 46 2.31 -2.07 -11.83
N PHE A 47 3.28 -1.27 -11.38
CA PHE A 47 4.12 -0.48 -12.28
C PHE A 47 5.04 -1.36 -13.12
N GLN A 48 5.68 -2.36 -12.50
CA GLN A 48 6.51 -3.34 -13.23
C GLN A 48 5.70 -4.01 -14.35
N LYS A 49 4.54 -4.59 -14.02
CA LYS A 49 3.70 -5.29 -15.00
C LYS A 49 3.14 -4.34 -16.05
N MET A 50 2.88 -3.08 -15.70
CA MET A 50 2.47 -2.05 -16.66
C MET A 50 3.56 -1.84 -17.71
N PHE A 51 4.83 -1.67 -17.32
CA PHE A 51 5.93 -1.48 -18.25
C PHE A 51 6.19 -2.71 -19.12
N GLU A 52 6.12 -3.91 -18.55
CA GLU A 52 6.21 -5.17 -19.29
C GLU A 52 5.11 -5.25 -20.37
N ASN A 53 3.88 -4.91 -20.01
CA ASN A 53 2.73 -4.96 -20.92
C ASN A 53 2.82 -3.98 -22.11
N ILE A 54 3.60 -2.90 -21.98
CA ILE A 54 3.79 -1.90 -23.05
C ILE A 54 5.16 -2.02 -23.73
N GLY A 55 5.87 -3.13 -23.51
CA GLY A 55 7.12 -3.44 -24.21
C GLY A 55 8.37 -2.74 -23.67
N LEU A 56 8.29 -2.09 -22.51
CA LEU A 56 9.42 -1.35 -21.91
C LEU A 56 10.28 -2.21 -20.97
N LYS A 57 10.06 -3.53 -20.89
CA LYS A 57 10.67 -4.43 -19.88
C LYS A 57 10.26 -3.98 -18.47
N SER A 58 10.91 -4.49 -17.42
CA SER A 58 10.46 -4.24 -16.03
C SER A 58 10.75 -2.83 -15.50
N GLN A 59 11.63 -2.06 -16.15
CA GLN A 59 12.00 -0.69 -15.77
C GLN A 59 12.23 -0.51 -14.26
N ALA A 60 13.07 -1.36 -13.64
CA ALA A 60 13.16 -1.50 -12.18
C ALA A 60 13.32 -0.17 -11.42
N LEU A 61 14.25 0.69 -11.87
CA LEU A 61 14.47 2.01 -11.26
C LEU A 61 13.22 2.90 -11.33
N LEU A 62 12.54 2.92 -12.48
CA LEU A 62 11.35 3.74 -12.66
C LEU A 62 10.17 3.17 -11.86
N SER A 63 10.00 1.85 -11.83
CA SER A 63 8.98 1.17 -11.03
C SER A 63 9.09 1.50 -9.54
N LEU A 64 10.31 1.49 -8.99
CA LEU A 64 10.60 1.91 -7.62
C LEU A 64 10.28 3.40 -7.41
N ASP A 65 10.74 4.26 -8.31
CA ASP A 65 10.53 5.70 -8.24
C ASP A 65 9.04 6.10 -8.28
N LEU A 66 8.22 5.40 -9.08
CA LEU A 66 6.78 5.61 -9.12
C LEU A 66 6.08 5.10 -7.86
N GLU A 67 6.48 3.93 -7.33
CA GLU A 67 5.92 3.38 -6.09
C GLU A 67 6.19 4.31 -4.91
N GLN A 68 7.42 4.81 -4.78
CA GLN A 68 7.77 5.80 -3.78
C GLN A 68 6.98 7.11 -3.96
N THR A 69 6.85 7.58 -5.21
CA THR A 69 6.05 8.77 -5.52
C THR A 69 4.59 8.58 -5.11
N TYR A 70 4.00 7.41 -5.38
CA TYR A 70 2.64 7.07 -4.98
C TYR A 70 2.47 7.15 -3.46
N TRP A 71 3.31 6.43 -2.70
CA TRP A 71 3.18 6.37 -1.24
C TRP A 71 3.47 7.69 -0.56
N ARG A 72 4.45 8.46 -1.04
CA ARG A 72 4.72 9.81 -0.51
C ARG A 72 3.50 10.72 -0.65
N ILE A 73 2.85 10.70 -1.81
CA ILE A 73 1.65 11.50 -2.04
C ILE A 73 0.47 10.94 -1.25
N PHE A 74 0.33 9.62 -1.13
CA PHE A 74 -0.71 9.00 -0.31
C PHE A 74 -0.61 9.45 1.15
N LEU A 75 0.56 9.29 1.77
CA LEU A 75 0.78 9.66 3.17
C LEU A 75 0.62 11.17 3.39
N LYS A 76 1.13 12.00 2.47
CA LYS A 76 0.98 13.47 2.55
C LYS A 76 -0.49 13.92 2.61
N ASN A 77 -1.39 13.22 1.92
CA ASN A 77 -2.80 13.60 1.85
C ASN A 77 -3.71 12.79 2.79
N ALA A 78 -3.16 11.77 3.45
CA ALA A 78 -3.91 10.98 4.41
C ALA A 78 -3.97 11.74 5.74
N ILE A 79 -5.15 11.75 6.36
CA ILE A 79 -5.42 12.38 7.64
C ILE A 79 -5.94 11.34 8.61
N LEU A 80 -5.66 11.53 9.90
CA LEU A 80 -6.29 10.76 10.96
C LEU A 80 -7.74 11.22 11.11
N PHE A 81 -8.60 10.31 11.60
CA PHE A 81 -9.93 10.69 12.04
C PHE A 81 -9.84 11.58 13.28
N ASP A 82 -10.72 12.57 13.37
CA ASP A 82 -10.80 13.48 14.51
C ASP A 82 -11.05 12.68 15.80
N GLY A 83 -10.31 13.01 16.87
CA GLY A 83 -10.39 12.35 18.17
C GLY A 83 -9.77 10.95 18.25
N VAL A 84 -9.15 10.41 17.19
CA VAL A 84 -8.61 9.04 17.24
C VAL A 84 -7.49 8.88 18.27
N LYS A 85 -6.65 9.90 18.48
CA LYS A 85 -5.55 9.82 19.45
C LYS A 85 -6.07 9.86 20.88
N ASP A 86 -7.01 10.76 21.16
CA ASP A 86 -7.66 10.85 22.47
C ASP A 86 -8.31 9.50 22.85
N PHE A 87 -9.00 8.87 21.90
CA PHE A 87 -9.55 7.53 22.09
C PHE A 87 -8.47 6.48 22.39
N LEU A 88 -7.38 6.46 21.63
CA LEU A 88 -6.29 5.51 21.85
C LEU A 88 -5.57 5.74 23.20
N ASP A 89 -5.47 7.00 23.64
CA ASP A 89 -4.94 7.36 24.96
C ASP A 89 -5.85 6.83 26.07
N ASP A 90 -7.17 6.98 25.96
CA ASP A 90 -8.15 6.43 26.91
C ASP A 90 -8.04 4.90 27.02
N ILE A 91 -7.96 4.19 25.90
CA ILE A 91 -7.79 2.72 25.89
C ILE A 91 -6.48 2.31 26.55
N ARG A 92 -5.40 3.08 26.34
CA ARG A 92 -4.11 2.83 26.98
C ARG A 92 -4.14 3.05 28.50
N ILE A 93 -4.82 4.09 28.97
CA ILE A 93 -5.02 4.35 30.40
C ILE A 93 -5.76 3.19 31.08
N LEU A 94 -6.73 2.59 30.38
CA LEU A 94 -7.47 1.41 30.85
C LEU A 94 -6.62 0.13 30.86
N GLY A 95 -5.39 0.16 30.34
CA GLY A 95 -4.51 -1.01 30.28
C GLY A 95 -5.01 -2.12 29.34
N ILE A 96 -5.83 -1.76 28.35
CA ILE A 96 -6.37 -2.72 27.38
C ILE A 96 -5.35 -2.91 26.25
N PRO A 97 -4.88 -4.14 25.98
CA PRO A 97 -3.98 -4.40 24.87
C PRO A 97 -4.61 -4.05 23.52
N MET A 98 -3.84 -3.44 22.64
CA MET A 98 -4.31 -2.97 21.33
C MET A 98 -3.52 -3.60 20.19
N VAL A 99 -4.23 -4.09 19.17
CA VAL A 99 -3.65 -4.75 17.99
C VAL A 99 -4.20 -4.16 16.71
N ILE A 100 -3.33 -3.88 15.73
CA ILE A 100 -3.74 -3.58 14.35
C ILE A 100 -3.81 -4.88 13.55
N VAL A 101 -4.93 -5.13 12.87
CA VAL A 101 -5.09 -6.23 11.88
C VAL A 101 -5.38 -5.64 10.51
N THR A 102 -4.44 -5.77 9.57
CA THR A 102 -4.46 -5.00 8.31
C THR A 102 -3.96 -5.80 7.10
N ASP A 103 -4.53 -5.54 5.92
CA ASP A 103 -4.02 -6.14 4.68
C ASP A 103 -2.87 -5.30 4.13
N LEU A 104 -2.07 -5.84 3.19
CA LEU A 104 -0.88 -5.24 2.56
C LEU A 104 0.43 -5.58 3.30
N THR A 105 1.53 -5.41 2.58
CA THR A 105 2.90 -5.63 3.06
C THR A 105 3.23 -4.83 4.33
N ALA A 106 3.94 -5.47 5.27
CA ALA A 106 4.36 -4.92 6.55
C ALA A 106 5.11 -3.59 6.39
N GLN A 107 6.02 -3.49 5.42
CA GLN A 107 6.80 -2.27 5.19
C GLN A 107 5.92 -1.03 5.02
N ILE A 108 4.80 -1.15 4.28
CA ILE A 108 3.90 -0.02 4.06
C ILE A 108 3.06 0.27 5.29
N GLN A 109 2.62 -0.75 6.01
CA GLN A 109 1.83 -0.56 7.22
C GLN A 109 2.64 0.10 8.33
N PHE A 110 3.88 -0.33 8.54
CA PHE A 110 4.79 0.31 9.48
C PHE A 110 5.09 1.77 9.09
N LYS A 111 5.29 2.05 7.80
CA LYS A 111 5.43 3.45 7.33
C LYS A 111 4.23 4.32 7.69
N LYS A 112 2.99 3.80 7.58
CA LYS A 112 1.79 4.56 7.98
C LYS A 112 1.76 4.80 9.48
N VAL A 113 1.99 3.75 10.27
CA VAL A 113 1.98 3.83 11.74
C VAL A 113 2.98 4.87 12.23
N ILE A 114 4.22 4.82 11.74
CA ILE A 114 5.27 5.79 12.08
C ILE A 114 4.91 7.20 11.59
N TYR A 115 4.45 7.34 10.34
CA TYR A 115 4.11 8.65 9.78
C TYR A 115 3.04 9.39 10.61
N PHE A 116 2.12 8.66 11.22
CA PHE A 116 1.05 9.21 12.07
C PHE A 116 1.39 9.27 13.57
N ASN A 117 2.61 8.88 13.96
CA ASN A 117 3.04 8.72 15.35
C ASN A 117 2.06 7.85 16.15
N LEU A 118 1.75 6.68 15.61
CA LEU A 118 0.84 5.70 16.21
C LEU A 118 1.56 4.47 16.80
N ASP A 119 2.87 4.37 16.59
CA ASP A 119 3.71 3.23 16.97
C ASP A 119 3.70 2.94 18.48
N ASN A 120 3.52 3.96 19.30
CA ASN A 120 3.48 3.79 20.74
C ASN A 120 2.14 3.26 21.28
N TYR A 121 1.07 3.21 20.48
CA TYR A 121 -0.27 2.84 20.96
C TYR A 121 -0.58 1.35 20.85
N PHE A 122 0.06 0.63 19.93
CA PHE A 122 -0.30 -0.76 19.63
C PHE A 122 0.79 -1.71 20.09
N ASP A 123 0.39 -2.77 20.80
CA ASP A 123 1.29 -3.84 21.26
C ASP A 123 1.71 -4.74 20.09
N PHE A 124 0.82 -4.94 19.12
CA PHE A 124 1.05 -5.79 17.95
C PHE A 124 0.48 -5.17 16.66
N ILE A 125 1.15 -5.44 15.54
CA ILE A 125 0.68 -5.07 14.19
C ILE A 125 0.75 -6.31 13.32
N VAL A 126 -0.40 -6.94 13.11
CA VAL A 126 -0.54 -8.13 12.28
C VAL A 126 -0.92 -7.73 10.86
N THR A 127 -0.13 -8.19 9.90
CA THR A 127 -0.37 -7.90 8.48
C THR A 127 -0.75 -9.14 7.68
N SER A 128 -1.49 -8.97 6.58
CA SER A 128 -1.76 -10.08 5.66
C SER A 128 -0.52 -10.68 5.00
N GLU A 129 0.62 -9.97 5.06
CA GLU A 129 1.91 -10.50 4.63
C GLU A 129 2.47 -11.50 5.64
N GLU A 130 2.26 -11.25 6.93
CA GLU A 130 2.66 -12.14 8.02
C GLU A 130 1.70 -13.33 8.15
N SER A 131 0.38 -13.08 8.09
CA SER A 131 -0.64 -14.12 8.25
C SER A 131 -0.92 -14.93 6.98
N GLY A 132 -0.30 -14.55 5.86
CA GLY A 132 -0.36 -15.24 4.57
C GLY A 132 -1.65 -15.03 3.76
N PHE A 133 -2.68 -14.41 4.32
CA PHE A 133 -3.97 -14.21 3.68
C PHE A 133 -4.56 -12.84 4.01
N ASP A 134 -5.20 -12.21 3.01
CA ASP A 134 -6.00 -11.01 3.26
C ASP A 134 -7.26 -11.33 4.08
N LYS A 135 -7.78 -10.32 4.78
CA LYS A 135 -9.11 -10.37 5.38
C LYS A 135 -10.18 -10.66 4.30
N PRO A 136 -11.24 -11.42 4.61
CA PRO A 136 -11.68 -11.83 5.95
C PRO A 136 -11.13 -13.21 6.41
N HIS A 137 -10.03 -13.71 5.86
CA HIS A 137 -9.45 -14.97 6.32
C HIS A 137 -9.06 -14.90 7.82
N PRO A 138 -9.35 -15.93 8.63
CA PRO A 138 -9.19 -15.86 10.08
C PRO A 138 -7.73 -15.90 10.57
N SER A 139 -6.77 -16.30 9.72
CA SER A 139 -5.36 -16.52 10.12
C SER A 139 -4.71 -15.34 10.84
N SER A 140 -5.13 -14.10 10.58
CA SER A 140 -4.59 -12.93 11.28
C SER A 140 -4.98 -12.84 12.76
N PHE A 141 -5.97 -13.62 13.20
CA PHE A 141 -6.41 -13.71 14.60
C PHE A 141 -5.84 -14.92 15.35
N GLU A 142 -5.05 -15.77 14.67
CA GLU A 142 -4.46 -17.00 15.22
C GLU A 142 -2.95 -16.85 15.51
N LEU A 143 -2.41 -15.64 15.33
CA LEU A 143 -0.99 -15.30 15.56
C LEU A 143 -0.73 -14.82 17.00
#